data_AF-A0A1I2NAN4-F1
#
_entry.id   AF-A0A1I2NAN4-F1
#
_cell.length_a   1.000
_cell.length_b   1.000
_cell.length_c   1.000
_cell.angle_alpha   90.00
_cell.angle_beta   90.00
_cell.angle_gamma   90.00
#
_symmetry.space_group_name_H-M   'P 1'
#
loop_
_entity.id
_entity.type
_entity.pdbx_description
1 polymer ?
#
loop_
_entity_poly.entity_id
_entity_poly.type
_entity_poly.pdbx_seq_one_letter_code
_entity_poly.pdbx_strand_id
1 'polypeptide(L)'
;MNNSQYFYRTVVYTQKNNEIGLVDINQPDNVTPLDEWLGLVVSLADGAHSIQELLDYISSRYASAPANLEATLHSVIKRLQEGDLIKLSDSPVTLPYYLAEPIEALDLEKARKLIAEDGYTVH
;
A
#
# COMPACT_ATOMS: atom_id res chain seq x y z
N MET A 1 12.89 3.30 -12.65
CA MET A 1 11.46 3.23 -12.34
C MET A 1 10.77 4.30 -13.16
N ASN A 2 9.54 4.09 -13.63
CA ASN A 2 8.80 5.09 -14.42
C ASN A 2 7.73 5.74 -13.53
N ASN A 3 7.79 7.07 -13.35
CA ASN A 3 6.87 7.77 -12.45
C ASN A 3 5.42 7.83 -12.96
N SER A 4 5.19 7.57 -14.25
CA SER A 4 3.83 7.52 -14.81
C SER A 4 3.10 6.21 -14.50
N GLN A 5 3.78 5.21 -13.91
CA GLN A 5 3.14 3.95 -13.54
C GLN A 5 2.28 4.14 -12.30
N TYR A 6 1.14 3.45 -12.31
CA TYR A 6 0.27 3.28 -11.16
C TYR A 6 0.85 2.21 -10.26
N PHE A 7 0.58 2.32 -8.97
CA PHE A 7 1.05 1.36 -7.98
C PHE A 7 -0.10 0.97 -7.06
N TYR A 8 -0.20 -0.32 -6.78
CA TYR A 8 -1.29 -0.88 -6.00
C TYR A 8 -0.76 -1.91 -5.01
N ARG A 9 -1.32 -1.93 -3.81
CA ARG A 9 -0.99 -2.92 -2.79
C ARG A 9 -1.58 -4.28 -3.12
N THR A 10 -0.87 -5.30 -2.65
CA THR A 10 -1.22 -6.73 -2.76
C THR A 10 -1.43 -7.37 -1.40
N VAL A 11 -1.43 -6.57 -0.33
CA VAL A 11 -1.53 -7.02 1.05
C VAL A 11 -2.63 -6.29 1.81
N VAL A 12 -3.22 -7.02 2.76
CA VAL A 12 -4.14 -6.47 3.75
C VAL A 12 -3.32 -5.72 4.80
N TYR A 13 -3.79 -4.54 5.18
CA TYR A 13 -3.08 -3.66 6.11
C TYR A 13 -4.01 -3.06 7.17
N THR A 14 -3.42 -2.67 8.29
CA THR A 14 -4.07 -1.90 9.36
C THR A 14 -3.48 -0.49 9.40
N GLN A 15 -4.29 0.48 9.81
CA GLN A 15 -3.83 1.81 10.14
C GLN A 15 -4.44 2.25 11.48
N LYS A 16 -3.65 2.20 12.56
CA LYS A 16 -4.11 2.51 13.91
C LYS A 16 -3.04 3.24 14.69
N ASN A 17 -3.42 4.25 15.49
CA ASN A 17 -2.50 5.03 16.32
C ASN A 17 -1.31 5.62 15.56
N ASN A 18 -1.52 6.03 14.30
CA ASN A 18 -0.48 6.50 13.36
C ASN A 18 0.56 5.45 12.96
N GLU A 19 0.32 4.17 13.22
CA GLU A 19 1.16 3.08 12.74
C GLU A 19 0.43 2.33 11.62
N ILE A 20 1.21 1.96 10.59
CA ILE A 20 0.74 1.14 9.47
C ILE A 20 1.44 -0.20 9.57
N GLY A 21 0.67 -1.28 9.44
CA GLY A 21 1.20 -2.64 9.57
C GLY A 21 0.52 -3.62 8.63
N LEU A 22 1.21 -4.74 8.39
CA LEU A 22 0.67 -5.88 7.67
C LEU A 22 -0.14 -6.73 8.63
N VAL A 23 -1.23 -7.31 8.13
CA VAL A 23 -2.14 -8.09 8.96
C VAL A 23 -2.75 -9.25 8.17
N ASP A 24 -2.81 -10.42 8.80
CA ASP A 24 -3.65 -11.51 8.33
C ASP A 24 -5.10 -11.23 8.76
N ILE A 25 -6.02 -11.18 7.79
CA ILE A 25 -7.43 -10.92 8.06
C ILE A 25 -8.11 -11.98 8.95
N ASN A 26 -7.51 -13.17 9.05
CA ASN A 26 -7.96 -14.26 9.92
C ASN A 26 -7.36 -14.17 11.32
N GLN A 27 -6.29 -13.38 11.50
CA GLN A 27 -5.63 -13.11 12.77
C GLN A 27 -5.37 -11.60 12.92
N PRO A 28 -6.43 -10.77 12.98
CA PRO A 28 -6.31 -9.31 12.89
C PRO A 28 -5.51 -8.67 14.04
N ASP A 29 -5.35 -9.39 15.15
CA ASP A 29 -4.54 -8.95 16.29
C ASP A 29 -3.04 -9.20 16.10
N ASN A 30 -2.64 -9.99 15.08
CA ASN A 30 -1.25 -10.27 14.77
C ASN A 30 -0.74 -9.31 13.68
N VAL A 31 -0.26 -8.15 14.11
CA VAL A 31 0.21 -7.08 13.24
C VAL A 31 1.73 -7.09 13.14
N THR A 32 2.24 -7.06 11.91
CA THR A 32 3.66 -6.80 11.65
C THR A 32 3.82 -5.31 11.30
N PRO A 33 4.43 -4.49 12.19
CA PRO A 33 4.58 -3.07 11.93
C PRO A 33 5.52 -2.83 10.74
N LEU A 34 5.18 -1.85 9.91
CA LEU A 34 6.06 -1.37 8.85
C LEU A 34 6.85 -0.16 9.31
N ASP A 35 8.08 -0.02 8.80
CA ASP A 35 8.81 1.24 8.87
C ASP A 35 7.97 2.38 8.28
N GLU A 36 8.13 3.59 8.80
CA GLU A 36 7.31 4.76 8.47
C GLU A 36 7.17 4.97 6.96
N TRP A 37 8.27 4.87 6.20
CA TRP A 37 8.23 5.04 4.75
C TRP A 37 7.55 3.88 4.03
N LEU A 38 7.79 2.65 4.47
CA LEU A 38 7.16 1.46 3.90
C LEU A 38 5.64 1.51 4.12
N GLY A 39 5.23 1.81 5.35
CA GLY A 39 3.82 1.93 5.74
C GLY A 39 3.12 3.01 4.94
N LEU A 40 3.71 4.22 4.87
CA LEU A 40 3.15 5.32 4.10
C LEU A 40 2.89 4.93 2.64
N VAL A 41 3.88 4.36 1.95
CA VAL A 41 3.71 3.96 0.55
C VAL A 41 2.68 2.84 0.39
N VAL A 42 2.63 1.86 1.29
CA VAL A 42 1.59 0.81 1.25
C VAL A 42 0.19 1.41 1.40
N SER A 43 -0.03 2.33 2.35
CA SER A 43 -1.35 2.95 2.56
C SER A 43 -1.83 3.78 1.37
N LEU A 44 -0.90 4.33 0.59
CA LEU A 44 -1.19 5.17 -0.59
C LEU A 44 -1.21 4.37 -1.91
N ALA A 45 -0.82 3.10 -1.90
CA ALA A 45 -0.81 2.24 -3.08
C ALA A 45 -2.23 1.75 -3.42
N ASP A 46 -3.07 2.65 -3.91
CA ASP A 46 -4.49 2.42 -4.18
C ASP A 46 -4.81 2.01 -5.62
N GLY A 47 -3.81 1.92 -6.49
CA GLY A 47 -3.96 1.57 -7.90
C GLY A 47 -4.58 2.66 -8.78
N ALA A 48 -5.10 3.74 -8.19
CA ALA A 48 -5.70 4.85 -8.91
C ALA A 48 -4.70 5.99 -9.16
N HIS A 49 -3.69 6.12 -8.29
CA HIS A 49 -2.66 7.16 -8.41
C HIS A 49 -1.31 6.61 -8.91
N SER A 50 -0.60 7.47 -9.62
CA SER A 50 0.74 7.23 -10.13
C SER A 50 1.82 7.53 -9.09
N ILE A 51 3.03 7.05 -9.36
CA ILE A 51 4.22 7.37 -8.55
C ILE A 51 4.51 8.88 -8.58
N GLN A 52 4.23 9.57 -9.70
CA GLN A 52 4.36 11.02 -9.77
C GLN A 52 3.40 11.72 -8.79
N GLU A 53 2.15 11.27 -8.71
CA GLU A 53 1.18 11.85 -7.77
C GLU A 53 1.55 11.58 -6.31
N LEU A 54 2.14 10.41 -6.01
CA LEU A 54 2.75 10.14 -4.70
C LEU A 54 3.88 11.14 -4.38
N LEU A 55 4.78 11.37 -5.34
CA LEU A 55 5.88 12.33 -5.19
C LEU A 55 5.36 13.73 -4.92
N ASP A 56 4.41 14.20 -5.72
CA ASP A 56 3.81 15.53 -5.59
C ASP A 56 3.11 15.68 -4.24
N TYR A 57 2.34 14.66 -3.84
CA TYR A 57 1.66 14.62 -2.54
C TYR A 57 2.63 14.70 -1.37
N ILE A 58 3.70 13.91 -1.37
CA ILE A 58 4.69 13.93 -0.29
C ILE A 58 5.49 15.23 -0.30
N SER A 59 5.92 15.68 -1.47
CA SER A 59 6.66 16.93 -1.66
C SER A 59 5.89 18.14 -1.14
N SER A 60 4.56 18.18 -1.32
CA SER A 60 3.68 19.26 -0.85
C SER A 60 3.66 19.46 0.68
N ARG A 61 4.12 18.48 1.45
CA ARG A 61 4.21 18.56 2.92
C ARG A 61 5.45 19.30 3.42
N TYR A 62 6.40 19.55 2.53
CA TYR A 62 7.62 20.27 2.86
C TYR A 62 7.51 21.71 2.37
N ALA A 63 7.99 22.66 3.17
CA ALA A 63 8.23 24.01 2.67
C ALA A 63 9.29 24.02 1.55
N SER A 64 10.26 23.10 1.64
CA SER A 64 11.23 22.79 0.60
C SER A 64 11.53 21.29 0.66
N ALA A 65 11.14 20.54 -0.37
CA ALA A 65 11.35 19.10 -0.40
C ALA A 65 12.85 18.74 -0.48
N PRO A 66 13.28 17.63 0.15
CA PRO A 66 14.65 17.14 0.02
C PRO A 66 14.99 16.79 -1.44
N ALA A 67 16.19 17.16 -1.88
CA ALA A 67 16.64 16.88 -3.25
C ALA A 67 16.68 15.38 -3.61
N ASN A 68 16.78 14.51 -2.60
CA ASN A 68 16.83 13.06 -2.76
C ASN A 68 15.47 12.37 -2.55
N LEU A 69 14.36 13.12 -2.38
CA LEU A 69 13.05 12.55 -2.07
C LEU A 69 12.61 11.49 -3.11
N GLU A 70 12.80 11.79 -4.39
CA GLU A 70 12.46 10.85 -5.47
C GLU A 70 13.25 9.54 -5.37
N ALA A 71 14.57 9.64 -5.18
CA ALA A 71 15.43 8.47 -5.04
C ALA A 71 15.06 7.63 -3.80
N THR A 72 14.70 8.29 -2.69
CA THR A 72 14.20 7.62 -1.49
C THR A 72 12.91 6.85 -1.77
N LEU A 73 11.92 7.48 -2.41
CA LEU A 73 10.65 6.85 -2.71
C LEU A 73 10.78 5.71 -3.72
N HIS A 74 11.62 5.85 -4.76
CA HIS A 74 11.93 4.74 -5.67
C HIS A 74 12.57 3.57 -4.93
N SER A 75 13.48 3.83 -3.98
CA SER A 75 14.08 2.77 -3.17
C SER A 75 13.07 2.07 -2.27
N VAL A 76 12.08 2.79 -1.73
CA VAL A 76 11.00 2.24 -0.91
C VAL A 76 10.08 1.37 -1.76
N ILE A 77 9.59 1.90 -2.89
CA ILE A 77 8.72 1.19 -3.83
C ILE A 77 9.40 -0.10 -4.29
N LYS A 78 10.69 -0.04 -4.63
CA LYS A 78 11.44 -1.23 -5.05
C LYS A 78 11.47 -2.31 -3.96
N ARG A 79 11.73 -1.96 -2.70
CA ARG A 79 11.73 -2.92 -1.59
C ARG A 79 10.35 -3.53 -1.38
N LEU A 80 9.29 -2.73 -1.49
CA LEU A 80 7.91 -3.21 -1.38
C LEU A 80 7.54 -4.15 -2.54
N GLN A 81 8.00 -3.86 -3.76
CA GLN A 81 7.84 -4.77 -4.90
C GLN A 81 8.61 -6.09 -4.71
N GLU A 82 9.86 -6.02 -4.22
CA GLU A 82 10.68 -7.21 -3.93
C GLU A 82 10.05 -8.11 -2.86
N GLY A 83 9.26 -7.54 -1.94
CA GLY A 83 8.49 -8.26 -0.94
C GLY A 83 7.06 -8.61 -1.35
N ASP A 84 6.67 -8.42 -2.61
CA ASP A 84 5.30 -8.64 -3.10
C ASP A 84 4.20 -7.90 -2.29
N LEU A 85 4.55 -6.73 -1.73
CA LEU A 85 3.65 -5.88 -0.95
C LEU A 85 2.88 -4.88 -1.83
N ILE A 86 3.50 -4.50 -2.95
CA ILE A 86 2.89 -3.66 -3.99
C ILE A 86 3.29 -4.17 -5.38
N LYS A 87 2.51 -3.81 -6.39
CA LYS A 87 2.81 -4.01 -7.81
C LYS A 87 2.65 -2.71 -8.59
N LEU A 88 3.28 -2.65 -9.75
CA LEU A 88 3.18 -1.52 -10.69
C LEU A 88 2.34 -1.91 -11.89
N SER A 89 1.66 -0.94 -12.48
CA SER A 89 0.83 -1.09 -13.67
C SER A 89 0.97 0.14 -14.57
N ASP A 90 0.89 -0.06 -15.88
CA ASP A 90 0.86 1.04 -16.86
C ASP A 90 -0.52 1.70 -16.99
N SER A 91 -1.53 1.15 -16.29
CA SER A 91 -2.90 1.67 -16.25
C SER A 91 -3.51 1.55 -14.84
N PRO A 92 -4.53 2.35 -14.49
CA PRO A 92 -5.17 2.25 -13.19
C PRO A 92 -5.70 0.85 -12.89
N VAL A 93 -5.61 0.43 -11.62
CA VAL A 93 -6.06 -0.88 -11.15
C VAL A 93 -7.11 -0.69 -10.07
N THR A 94 -8.27 -1.34 -10.23
CA THR A 94 -9.28 -1.42 -9.16
C THR A 94 -8.91 -2.57 -8.23
N LEU A 95 -8.70 -2.26 -6.95
CA LEU A 95 -8.35 -3.27 -5.96
C LEU A 95 -9.58 -4.10 -5.57
N PRO A 96 -9.39 -5.41 -5.27
CA PRO A 96 -10.38 -6.19 -4.56
C PRO A 96 -10.80 -5.52 -3.25
N TYR A 97 -12.05 -5.71 -2.84
CA TYR A 97 -12.62 -5.08 -1.63
C TYR A 97 -11.75 -5.26 -0.39
N TYR A 98 -11.18 -6.45 -0.20
CA TYR A 98 -10.37 -6.80 0.97
C TYR A 98 -8.98 -6.15 0.98
N LEU A 99 -8.54 -5.55 -0.14
CA LEU A 99 -7.35 -4.72 -0.23
C LEU A 99 -7.69 -3.23 -0.29
N ALA A 100 -8.95 -2.84 -0.52
CA ALA A 100 -9.31 -1.47 -0.90
C ALA A 100 -9.21 -0.44 0.24
N GLU A 101 -9.23 -0.87 1.50
CA GLU A 101 -9.23 0.00 2.68
C GLU A 101 -8.49 -0.71 3.85
N PRO A 102 -8.06 0.00 4.92
CA PRO A 102 -7.48 -0.65 6.09
C PRO A 102 -8.52 -1.54 6.76
N ILE A 103 -8.09 -2.60 7.47
CA ILE A 103 -9.01 -3.59 8.06
C ILE A 103 -10.08 -2.99 8.97
N GLU A 104 -9.81 -1.86 9.61
CA GLU A 104 -10.75 -1.15 10.48
C GLU A 104 -11.95 -0.58 9.73
N ALA A 105 -11.80 -0.32 8.43
CA ALA A 105 -12.84 0.22 7.55
C ALA A 105 -13.56 -0.88 6.75
N LEU A 106 -13.12 -2.14 6.87
CA LEU A 106 -13.70 -3.27 6.16
C LEU A 106 -14.74 -4.02 7.00
N ASP A 107 -15.75 -4.54 6.32
CA ASP A 107 -16.53 -5.67 6.83
C ASP A 107 -15.67 -6.93 6.68
N LEU A 108 -15.13 -7.41 7.81
CA LEU A 108 -14.20 -8.53 7.82
C LEU A 108 -14.85 -9.86 7.40
N GLU A 109 -16.16 -10.04 7.64
CA GLU A 109 -16.85 -11.25 7.18
C GLU A 109 -16.96 -11.25 5.65
N LYS A 110 -17.37 -10.10 5.08
CA LYS A 110 -17.42 -9.92 3.63
C LYS A 110 -16.03 -10.06 2.99
N ALA A 111 -15.01 -9.44 3.57
CA ALA A 111 -13.65 -9.50 3.06
C ALA A 111 -13.10 -10.94 3.05
N ARG A 112 -13.29 -11.70 4.14
CA ARG A 112 -12.92 -13.13 4.20
C ARG A 112 -13.62 -13.97 3.14
N LYS A 113 -14.93 -13.73 2.94
CA LYS A 113 -15.69 -14.43 1.90
C LYS A 113 -15.12 -14.16 0.51
N LEU A 114 -14.85 -12.89 0.19
CA LEU A 114 -14.28 -12.50 -1.11
C LEU A 114 -12.86 -13.03 -1.32
N ILE A 115 -12.04 -13.10 -0.27
CA ILE A 115 -10.71 -13.73 -0.33
C ILE A 115 -10.82 -15.21 -0.71
N ALA A 116 -11.74 -15.94 -0.08
CA ALA A 116 -11.95 -17.36 -0.35
C ALA A 116 -12.46 -17.62 -1.78
N GLU A 117 -13.29 -16.72 -2.31
CA GLU A 117 -13.81 -16.79 -3.70
C GLU A 117 -12.73 -16.46 -4.74
N ASP A 118 -11.87 -15.48 -4.45
CA ASP A 118 -10.81 -14.99 -5.35
C ASP A 118 -9.55 -15.88 -5.34
N GLY A 119 -9.40 -16.75 -4.32
CA GLY A 119 -8.23 -17.61 -4.14
C GLY A 119 -6.98 -16.85 -3.69
N TYR A 120 -7.17 -15.69 -3.06
CA TYR A 120 -6.08 -14.87 -2.53
C TYR A 120 -5.32 -15.60 -1.43
N THR A 121 -4.00 -15.64 -1.56
CA THR A 121 -3.09 -16.21 -0.55
C THR A 121 -2.37 -15.09 0.19
N VAL A 122 -2.40 -15.13 1.52
CA VAL A 122 -1.66 -14.19 2.38
C VAL A 122 -0.16 -14.39 2.13
N HIS A 123 0.55 -13.28 1.92
CA HIS A 123 2.01 -13.22 1.74
C HIS A 123 2.75 -13.12 3.07
#